data_AF-A0A5N6VB40-F1
#
_entry.id   AF-A0A5N6VB40-F1
#
_cell.length_a   1.000
_cell.length_b   1.000
_cell.length_c   1.000
_cell.angle_alpha   90.00
_cell.angle_beta   90.00
_cell.angle_gamma   90.00
#
_symmetry.space_group_name_H-M   'P 1'
#
loop_
_entity.id
_entity.type
_entity.pdbx_description
1 polymer ?
#
loop_
_entity_poly.entity_id
_entity_poly.type
_entity_poly.pdbx_seq_one_letter_code
_entity_poly.pdbx_strand_id
1 'polypeptide(L)'
;MNATVALHWYQPDMVCAMQQGALMNISNGKGILEKIDGDPGGGVLVNLSVGAEYIAPRPPPFSHHRYVYVLFNQKKDYQFPKCYSHIFPQTAEARAGFNIQQFVDIAKLDAPAAGNYFVVEYDGPVIKPTATASPTTTWLRSMLCEGPDPTGSSAAKACEMEGNLQIVM
;
A
#
# COMPACT_ATOMS: atom_id res chain seq x y z
N MET A 1 -7.57 15.88 18.08
CA MET A 1 -7.62 14.40 18.00
C MET A 1 -6.39 13.99 17.20
N ASN A 2 -5.37 13.41 17.84
CA ASN A 2 -4.12 13.09 17.15
C ASN A 2 -4.06 11.58 16.92
N ALA A 3 -4.45 11.11 15.73
CA ALA A 3 -4.19 9.73 15.34
C ALA A 3 -2.73 9.58 14.94
N THR A 4 -2.06 8.51 15.37
CA THR A 4 -0.66 8.21 15.04
C THR A 4 -0.52 7.28 13.83
N VAL A 5 -1.62 6.74 13.31
CA VAL A 5 -1.67 5.96 12.07
C VAL A 5 -2.55 6.69 11.06
N ALA A 6 -2.05 6.91 9.86
CA ALA A 6 -2.80 7.48 8.75
C ALA A 6 -2.48 6.73 7.47
N LEU A 7 -3.48 6.56 6.61
CA LEU A 7 -3.26 5.98 5.28
C LEU A 7 -2.71 7.05 4.34
N HIS A 8 -1.47 6.87 3.90
CA HIS A 8 -0.82 7.83 2.99
C HIS A 8 -1.12 7.56 1.52
N TRP A 9 -1.39 6.32 1.16
CA TRP A 9 -1.69 5.89 -0.21
C TRP A 9 -2.41 4.55 -0.14
N TYR A 10 -3.29 4.29 -1.09
CA TYR A 10 -3.81 2.96 -1.31
C TYR A 10 -4.11 2.76 -2.79
N GLN A 11 -3.71 1.64 -3.37
CA GLN A 11 -3.94 1.37 -4.78
C GLN A 11 -4.36 -0.09 -4.98
N PRO A 12 -5.62 -0.35 -5.37
CA PRO A 12 -6.04 -1.68 -5.76
C PRO A 12 -5.76 -1.96 -7.23
N ASP A 13 -5.97 -3.22 -7.61
CA ASP A 13 -6.04 -3.74 -8.96
C ASP A 13 -4.78 -3.45 -9.78
N MET A 14 -3.63 -3.39 -9.11
CA MET A 14 -2.35 -3.22 -9.79
C MET A 14 -1.95 -4.52 -10.48
N VAL A 15 -1.48 -4.44 -11.71
CA VAL A 15 -0.98 -5.62 -12.43
C VAL A 15 0.50 -5.52 -12.69
N CYS A 16 1.19 -6.67 -12.71
CA CYS A 16 2.57 -6.74 -13.17
C CYS A 16 2.61 -6.61 -14.70
N ALA A 17 3.01 -5.44 -15.20
CA ALA A 17 3.35 -5.26 -16.61
C ALA A 17 4.83 -5.63 -16.81
N MET A 18 5.12 -6.62 -17.66
CA MET A 18 6.50 -6.85 -18.08
C MET A 18 6.94 -5.67 -18.95
N GLN A 19 8.04 -5.05 -18.58
CA GLN A 19 8.68 -4.05 -19.42
C GLN A 19 9.21 -4.78 -20.66
N GLN A 20 8.48 -4.73 -21.77
CA GLN A 20 9.06 -5.14 -23.05
C GLN A 20 10.21 -4.17 -23.32
N GLY A 21 11.44 -4.68 -23.19
CA GLY A 21 12.65 -3.93 -23.47
C GLY A 21 12.64 -3.43 -24.91
N ALA A 22 12.14 -2.21 -25.13
CA ALA A 22 12.22 -1.54 -26.41
C ALA A 22 13.61 -0.92 -26.56
N LEU A 23 14.63 -1.75 -26.84
CA LEU A 23 15.77 -1.26 -27.61
C LEU A 23 15.39 -1.28 -29.09
N MET A 24 14.72 -0.21 -29.53
CA MET A 24 14.53 0.10 -30.94
C MET A 24 15.90 0.46 -31.53
N ASN A 25 16.58 -0.49 -32.18
CA ASN A 25 17.77 -0.18 -32.97
C ASN A 25 17.33 0.41 -34.32
N ILE A 26 17.36 1.74 -34.42
CA ILE A 26 16.85 2.55 -35.56
C ILE A 26 17.59 2.25 -36.87
N SER A 27 18.66 1.45 -36.84
CA SER A 27 19.53 1.23 -38.00
C SER A 27 19.10 0.09 -38.93
N ASN A 28 18.22 -0.86 -38.54
CA ASN A 28 17.99 -2.03 -39.43
C ASN A 28 16.64 -2.76 -39.36
N GLY A 29 15.59 -2.21 -38.72
CA GLY A 29 14.21 -2.70 -38.87
C GLY A 29 13.96 -4.18 -38.55
N LYS A 30 14.87 -4.86 -37.85
CA LYS A 30 14.76 -6.28 -37.48
C LYS A 30 14.89 -6.37 -35.96
N GLY A 31 13.80 -6.77 -35.30
CA GLY A 31 13.77 -6.96 -33.85
C GLY A 31 14.82 -7.98 -33.43
N ILE A 32 15.77 -7.56 -32.59
CA ILE A 32 16.73 -8.46 -31.97
C ILE A 32 16.06 -8.96 -30.69
N LEU A 33 15.56 -10.19 -30.72
CA LEU A 33 15.17 -10.91 -29.52
C LEU A 33 16.45 -11.36 -28.83
N GLU A 34 17.10 -10.49 -28.06
CA GLU A 34 18.07 -10.95 -27.07
C GLU A 34 17.29 -11.58 -25.92
N LYS A 35 17.22 -12.91 -25.98
CA LYS A 35 16.81 -13.73 -24.85
C LYS A 35 17.95 -13.64 -23.83
N ILE A 36 17.85 -12.69 -22.91
CA ILE A 36 18.70 -12.67 -21.71
C ILE A 36 18.16 -13.81 -20.84
N ASP A 37 18.71 -15.01 -21.04
CA ASP A 37 18.52 -16.13 -20.12
C ASP A 37 19.17 -15.74 -18.77
N GLY A 38 18.38 -15.16 -17.86
CA GLY A 38 18.81 -14.91 -16.48
C GLY A 38 18.32 -13.62 -15.80
N ASP A 39 17.69 -12.70 -16.52
CA ASP A 39 17.01 -11.54 -15.88
C ASP A 39 15.50 -11.74 -16.03
N PRO A 40 14.75 -12.08 -14.96
CA PRO A 40 13.31 -12.16 -15.02
C PRO A 40 12.80 -10.72 -15.10
N GLY A 41 12.89 -10.11 -16.29
CA GLY A 41 12.67 -8.69 -16.56
C GLY A 41 11.64 -8.12 -15.62
N GLY A 42 12.13 -7.34 -14.65
CA GLY A 42 11.38 -6.96 -13.46
C GLY A 42 10.04 -6.36 -13.87
N GLY A 43 8.95 -7.06 -13.56
CA GLY A 43 7.61 -6.56 -13.82
C GLY A 43 7.40 -5.25 -13.07
N VAL A 44 6.89 -4.24 -13.76
CA VAL A 44 6.50 -2.96 -13.16
C VAL A 44 5.03 -3.07 -12.76
N LEU A 45 4.71 -2.68 -11.53
CA LEU A 45 3.31 -2.59 -11.10
C LEU A 45 2.67 -1.35 -11.72
N VAL A 46 1.57 -1.57 -12.44
CA VAL A 46 0.80 -0.49 -13.08
C VAL A 46 -0.61 -0.47 -12.52
N ASN A 47 -1.14 0.74 -12.34
CA ASN A 47 -2.47 0.97 -11.78
C ASN A 47 -3.53 0.84 -12.88
N LEU A 48 -4.57 0.05 -12.64
CA LEU A 48 -5.71 -0.08 -13.57
C LEU A 48 -6.99 0.56 -13.03
N SER A 49 -7.01 0.95 -11.76
CA SER A 49 -8.19 1.52 -11.10
C SER A 49 -7.82 2.74 -10.26
N VAL A 50 -8.86 3.46 -9.81
CA VAL A 50 -8.68 4.63 -8.93
C VAL A 50 -8.47 4.15 -7.51
N GLY A 51 -7.36 4.57 -6.94
CA GLY A 51 -7.02 4.37 -5.55
C GLY A 51 -7.27 5.62 -4.71
N ALA A 52 -6.69 5.56 -3.53
CA ALA A 52 -6.48 6.67 -2.64
C ALA A 52 -5.19 7.39 -3.01
N GLU A 53 -5.31 8.64 -3.48
CA GLU A 53 -4.15 9.45 -3.88
C GLU A 53 -3.11 9.64 -2.77
N TYR A 54 -1.85 9.72 -3.18
CA TYR A 54 -0.70 9.79 -2.28
C TYR A 54 -0.63 11.11 -1.50
N ILE A 55 -0.38 11.02 -0.20
CA ILE A 55 -0.03 12.14 0.69
C ILE A 55 1.43 12.00 1.10
N ALA A 56 2.23 13.04 0.89
CA ALA A 56 3.64 13.03 1.28
C ALA A 56 3.83 12.94 2.82
N PRO A 57 4.89 12.26 3.29
CA PRO A 57 5.34 12.31 4.67
C PRO A 57 5.46 13.73 5.21
N ARG A 58 4.84 13.98 6.38
CA ARG A 58 4.89 15.27 7.10
C ARG A 58 4.80 15.01 8.61
N PRO A 59 5.82 14.41 9.23
CA PRO A 59 5.83 14.22 10.68
C PRO A 59 5.74 15.59 11.39
N PRO A 60 5.06 15.70 12.55
CA PRO A 60 5.07 16.91 13.36
C PRO A 60 6.46 17.27 13.91
N PRO A 61 6.69 18.53 14.33
CA PRO A 61 7.93 18.93 15.00
C PRO A 61 8.31 18.02 16.17
N PHE A 62 9.61 17.79 16.35
CA PHE A 62 10.17 16.92 17.39
C PHE A 62 9.70 15.46 17.34
N SER A 63 9.33 14.97 16.16
CA SER A 63 8.91 13.58 15.96
C SER A 63 9.51 12.97 14.70
N HIS A 64 9.42 11.65 14.61
CA HIS A 64 9.69 10.88 13.41
C HIS A 64 8.56 9.88 13.22
N HIS A 65 8.19 9.63 11.96
CA HIS A 65 7.14 8.67 11.62
C HIS A 65 7.72 7.54 10.77
N ARG A 66 7.22 6.33 10.99
CA ARG A 66 7.52 5.15 10.16
C ARG A 66 6.46 5.05 9.07
N TYR A 67 6.91 4.92 7.82
CA TYR A 67 6.06 4.75 6.65
C TYR A 67 6.23 3.32 6.16
N VAL A 68 5.17 2.53 6.29
CA VAL A 68 5.18 1.10 5.99
C VAL A 68 4.37 0.86 4.73
N TYR A 69 5.00 0.28 3.72
CA TYR A 69 4.34 -0.27 2.55
C TYR A 69 4.04 -1.74 2.81
N VAL A 70 2.81 -2.16 2.52
CA VAL A 70 2.39 -3.55 2.64
C VAL A 70 1.72 -3.96 1.35
N LEU A 71 2.17 -5.08 0.79
CA LEU A 71 1.72 -5.59 -0.49
C LEU A 71 0.78 -6.78 -0.27
N PHE A 72 -0.40 -6.78 -0.87
CA PHE A 72 -1.32 -7.92 -0.81
C PHE A 72 -1.65 -8.45 -2.20
N ASN A 73 -1.76 -9.76 -2.32
CA ASN A 73 -2.37 -10.39 -3.50
C ASN A 73 -3.90 -10.28 -3.39
N GLN A 74 -4.55 -9.77 -4.42
CA GLN A 74 -6.00 -9.73 -4.52
C GLN A 74 -6.53 -11.02 -5.11
N LYS A 75 -7.54 -11.59 -4.44
CA LYS A 75 -8.34 -12.68 -5.00
C LYS A 75 -9.26 -12.13 -6.10
N LYS A 76 -9.71 -13.01 -7.00
CA LYS A 76 -10.60 -12.63 -8.12
C LYS A 76 -11.92 -12.00 -7.67
N ASP A 77 -12.36 -12.28 -6.45
CA ASP A 77 -13.58 -11.79 -5.82
C ASP A 77 -13.32 -10.63 -4.83
N TYR A 78 -12.11 -10.05 -4.84
CA TYR A 78 -11.80 -8.87 -4.05
C TYR A 78 -12.79 -7.74 -4.34
N GLN A 79 -13.30 -7.13 -3.26
CA GLN A 79 -14.14 -5.95 -3.34
C GLN A 79 -13.70 -4.96 -2.29
N PHE A 80 -13.53 -3.70 -2.70
CA PHE A 80 -13.23 -2.63 -1.76
C PHE A 80 -14.37 -2.48 -0.73
N PRO A 81 -14.08 -2.55 0.59
CA PRO A 81 -15.10 -2.38 1.61
C PRO A 81 -15.71 -0.97 1.58
N LYS A 82 -17.00 -0.83 1.22
CA LYS A 82 -17.66 0.50 1.07
C LYS A 82 -17.58 1.38 2.32
N CYS A 83 -17.62 0.80 3.51
CA CYS A 83 -17.41 1.50 4.79
C CYS A 83 -16.05 2.23 4.87
N TYR A 84 -15.04 1.80 4.11
CA TYR A 84 -13.74 2.45 4.00
C TYR A 84 -13.70 3.60 2.97
N SER A 85 -14.81 3.93 2.29
CA SER A 85 -14.82 5.00 1.26
C SER A 85 -14.42 6.37 1.79
N HIS A 86 -14.49 6.58 3.11
CA HIS A 86 -14.00 7.80 3.76
C HIS A 86 -12.51 8.05 3.51
N ILE A 87 -11.74 7.05 3.08
CA ILE A 87 -10.31 7.25 2.80
C ILE A 87 -10.10 8.12 1.57
N PHE A 88 -10.91 8.08 0.50
CA PHE A 88 -10.53 8.69 -0.79
C PHE A 88 -10.09 10.17 -0.77
N PRO A 89 -10.69 11.08 0.03
CA PRO A 89 -10.20 12.44 0.15
C PRO A 89 -8.73 12.51 0.60
N GLN A 90 -7.95 13.37 -0.05
CA GLN A 90 -6.53 13.57 0.22
C GLN A 90 -6.32 14.52 1.43
N THR A 91 -6.98 14.24 2.56
CA THR A 91 -6.93 15.08 3.78
C THR A 91 -6.53 14.25 5.01
N ALA A 92 -5.83 14.88 5.97
CA ALA A 92 -5.40 14.19 7.18
C ALA A 92 -6.60 13.63 7.97
N GLU A 93 -7.72 14.35 8.01
CA GLU A 93 -8.92 13.99 8.76
C GLU A 93 -9.58 12.72 8.20
N ALA A 94 -9.55 12.56 6.88
CA ALA A 94 -10.06 11.39 6.15
C ALA A 94 -9.15 10.17 6.34
N ARG A 95 -7.84 10.38 6.39
CA ARG A 95 -6.83 9.30 6.46
C ARG A 95 -6.49 8.85 7.88
N ALA A 96 -6.68 9.73 8.86
CA ALA A 96 -6.31 9.52 10.25
C ALA A 96 -7.12 8.40 10.92
N GLY A 97 -6.40 7.54 11.64
CA GLY A 97 -6.94 6.42 12.40
C GLY A 97 -7.18 5.17 11.54
N PHE A 98 -6.57 5.07 10.37
CA PHE A 98 -6.71 3.89 9.52
C PHE A 98 -6.27 2.61 10.27
N ASN A 99 -7.15 1.62 10.31
CA ASN A 99 -6.90 0.34 10.98
C ASN A 99 -6.63 -0.75 9.93
N ILE A 100 -5.35 -1.00 9.65
CA ILE A 100 -4.95 -1.99 8.64
C ILE A 100 -5.41 -3.41 8.99
N GLN A 101 -5.39 -3.80 10.27
CA GLN A 101 -5.82 -5.14 10.65
C GLN A 101 -7.30 -5.34 10.36
N GLN A 102 -8.12 -4.37 10.77
CA GLN A 102 -9.55 -4.42 10.50
C GLN A 102 -9.84 -4.37 8.99
N PHE A 103 -9.08 -3.58 8.22
CA PHE A 103 -9.21 -3.54 6.76
C PHE A 103 -8.89 -4.89 6.12
N VAL A 104 -7.78 -5.54 6.49
CA VAL A 104 -7.38 -6.87 5.99
C VAL A 104 -8.47 -7.89 6.26
N ASP A 105 -9.01 -7.91 7.48
CA ASP A 105 -10.07 -8.85 7.88
C ASP A 105 -11.35 -8.64 7.06
N ILE A 106 -11.82 -7.39 6.92
CA ILE A 106 -13.07 -7.06 6.21
C ILE A 106 -12.92 -7.25 4.70
N ALA A 107 -11.77 -6.87 4.15
CA ALA A 107 -11.45 -7.02 2.73
C ALA A 107 -11.07 -8.46 2.35
N LYS A 108 -11.00 -9.38 3.33
CA LYS A 108 -10.65 -10.80 3.16
C LYS A 108 -9.31 -11.01 2.46
N LEU A 109 -8.37 -10.12 2.75
CA LEU A 109 -7.00 -10.23 2.26
C LEU A 109 -6.26 -11.32 3.05
N ASP A 110 -5.42 -12.08 2.35
CA ASP A 110 -4.54 -13.05 3.00
C ASP A 110 -3.32 -12.34 3.63
N ALA A 111 -2.36 -13.14 4.11
CA ALA A 111 -1.09 -12.61 4.58
C ALA A 111 -0.40 -11.75 3.49
N PRO A 112 0.28 -10.67 3.88
CA PRO A 112 0.95 -9.79 2.92
C PRO A 112 2.02 -10.56 2.13
N ALA A 113 2.07 -10.32 0.82
CA ALA A 113 3.04 -10.91 -0.09
C ALA A 113 4.44 -10.29 0.08
N ALA A 114 4.48 -9.00 0.43
CA ALA A 114 5.72 -8.26 0.66
C ALA A 114 5.47 -7.07 1.58
N GLY A 115 6.55 -6.49 2.10
CA GLY A 115 6.50 -5.24 2.84
C GLY A 115 7.83 -4.52 2.77
N ASN A 116 7.79 -3.21 2.90
CA ASN A 116 8.97 -2.36 3.02
C ASN A 116 8.65 -1.17 3.93
N TYR A 117 9.66 -0.47 4.43
CA TYR A 117 9.44 0.73 5.22
C TYR A 117 10.59 1.72 5.13
N PHE A 118 10.28 2.97 5.46
CA PHE A 118 11.27 4.01 5.69
C PHE A 118 10.83 4.89 6.87
N VAL A 119 11.76 5.71 7.37
CA VAL A 119 11.51 6.64 8.47
C VAL A 119 11.74 8.05 7.96
N VAL A 120 10.84 8.97 8.31
CA VAL A 120 11.01 10.40 8.04
C VAL A 120 11.02 11.14 9.37
N GLU A 121 12.04 11.97 9.54
CA GLU A 121 12.14 12.92 10.63
C GLU A 121 11.57 14.27 10.19
N TYR A 122 11.18 15.09 11.16
CA TYR A 122 10.79 16.46 10.88
C TYR A 122 11.96 17.26 10.29
N ASP A 123 11.75 17.82 9.09
CA ASP A 123 12.72 18.59 8.31
C ASP A 123 12.38 20.09 8.22
N GLY A 124 11.39 20.55 8.99
CA GLY A 124 10.99 21.96 9.03
C GLY A 124 11.90 22.84 9.90
N PRO A 125 11.54 24.13 10.09
CA PRO A 125 12.34 25.08 10.85
C PRO A 125 12.74 24.57 12.24
N VAL A 126 13.96 24.88 12.68
CA VAL A 126 14.41 24.54 14.03
C VAL A 126 13.57 25.31 15.06
N ILE A 127 12.63 24.61 15.68
CA ILE A 127 11.85 25.13 16.80
C ILE A 127 12.62 24.78 18.07
N LYS A 128 12.89 25.75 18.97
CA LYS A 128 13.41 25.40 20.30
C LYS A 128 12.28 24.78 21.11
N PRO A 129 12.43 23.56 21.66
CA PRO A 129 11.37 22.96 22.42
C PRO A 129 11.16 23.74 23.73
N THR A 130 10.00 24.39 23.87
CA THR A 130 9.56 24.99 25.14
C THR A 130 8.94 23.93 26.07
N ALA A 131 8.70 22.71 25.57
CA ALA A 131 8.17 21.57 26.31
C ALA A 131 8.69 20.24 25.73
N THR A 132 8.77 19.22 26.58
CA THR A 132 9.09 17.84 26.21
C THR A 132 7.94 17.24 25.41
N ALA A 133 8.22 16.66 24.23
CA ALA A 133 7.22 15.94 23.44
C ALA A 133 6.77 14.68 24.21
N SER A 134 5.48 14.61 24.55
CA SER A 134 4.88 13.42 25.16
C SER A 134 4.37 12.47 24.08
N PRO A 135 4.50 11.14 24.27
CA PRO A 135 3.95 10.15 23.35
C PRO A 135 2.44 10.36 23.18
N THR A 136 1.99 10.39 21.93
CA THR A 136 0.58 10.60 21.59
C THR A 136 -0.15 9.26 21.52
N THR A 137 -1.38 9.20 22.03
CA THR A 137 -2.21 7.99 21.99
C THR A 137 -2.66 7.67 20.57
N THR A 138 -2.42 6.42 20.14
CA THR A 138 -2.89 5.88 18.85
C THR A 138 -4.39 5.60 18.92
N TRP A 139 -5.21 6.44 18.30
CA TRP A 139 -6.63 6.13 18.09
C TRP A 139 -6.82 5.54 16.70
N LEU A 140 -7.38 4.34 16.65
CA LEU A 140 -7.83 3.68 15.43
C LEU A 140 -9.34 3.93 15.26
N ARG A 141 -9.79 4.22 14.04
CA ARG A 141 -11.21 4.23 13.72
C ARG A 141 -11.64 2.80 13.46
N SER A 142 -12.56 2.29 14.29
CA SER A 142 -13.30 1.08 13.97
C SER A 142 -14.38 1.40 12.94
N MET A 143 -14.39 0.65 11.84
CA MET A 143 -15.45 0.72 10.84
C MET A 143 -16.53 -0.30 11.17
N LEU A 144 -17.79 0.13 11.17
CA LEU A 144 -18.95 -0.76 11.21
C LEU A 144 -19.31 -1.09 9.76
N CYS A 145 -18.71 -2.15 9.23
CA CYS A 145 -19.05 -2.70 7.94
C CYS A 145 -20.10 -3.79 8.16
N GLU A 146 -21.21 -3.76 7.43
CA GLU A 146 -22.13 -4.90 7.43
C GLU A 146 -21.42 -6.08 6.74
N GLY A 147 -21.05 -7.11 7.52
CA GLY A 147 -20.39 -8.31 7.02
C GLY A 147 -20.38 -9.45 8.05
N PRO A 148 -20.48 -10.73 7.62
CA PRO A 148 -20.68 -11.89 8.51
C PRO A 148 -19.42 -12.27 9.32
N ASP A 149 -19.65 -12.83 10.51
CA ASP A 149 -18.66 -13.19 11.54
C ASP A 149 -17.41 -13.92 11.01
N PRO A 150 -16.19 -13.54 11.43
CA PRO A 150 -14.95 -14.17 10.99
C PRO A 150 -14.62 -15.36 11.90
N THR A 151 -15.12 -16.56 11.57
CA THR A 151 -14.58 -17.81 12.11
C THR A 151 -13.99 -18.62 10.97
N GLY A 152 -12.66 -18.59 10.82
CA GLY A 152 -11.98 -19.35 9.78
C GLY A 152 -10.50 -19.02 9.64
N SER A 153 -9.69 -19.42 10.62
CA SER A 153 -8.24 -19.46 10.48
C SER A 153 -7.85 -20.71 9.68
N SER A 154 -7.19 -20.55 8.54
CA SER A 154 -6.50 -21.63 7.85
C SER A 154 -5.06 -21.23 7.54
N ALA A 155 -4.15 -22.13 7.89
CA ALA A 155 -2.71 -21.95 7.87
C ALA A 155 -2.16 -21.78 6.44
N ALA A 156 -1.25 -20.83 6.26
CA ALA A 156 -0.59 -20.55 4.99
C ALA A 156 0.42 -21.66 4.63
N LYS A 157 0.22 -22.30 3.48
CA LYS A 157 1.30 -22.90 2.68
C LYS A 157 1.74 -21.89 1.63
N ALA A 158 3.05 -21.72 1.51
CA ALA A 158 3.67 -20.83 0.54
C ALA A 158 3.67 -21.42 -0.88
N CYS A 159 3.52 -20.49 -1.84
CA CYS A 159 3.86 -20.53 -3.26
C CYS A 159 3.21 -21.62 -4.13
N GLU A 160 2.23 -21.20 -4.94
CA GLU A 160 2.11 -21.42 -6.39
C GLU A 160 0.69 -21.01 -6.82
N MET A 161 0.54 -20.30 -7.94
CA MET A 161 -0.42 -20.62 -9.02
C MET A 161 -0.89 -19.43 -9.86
N GLU A 162 -1.07 -19.78 -11.13
CA GLU A 162 -1.64 -19.07 -12.26
C GLU A 162 -2.94 -18.32 -11.94
N GLY A 163 -2.87 -17.00 -12.11
CA GLY A 163 -3.99 -16.07 -12.11
C GLY A 163 -3.42 -14.68 -12.34
N ASN A 164 -4.15 -13.81 -13.02
CA ASN A 164 -3.77 -12.40 -13.16
C ASN A 164 -3.56 -11.81 -11.75
N LEU A 165 -2.31 -11.70 -11.33
CA LEU A 165 -1.91 -11.14 -10.04
C LEU A 165 -2.33 -9.67 -10.03
N GLN A 166 -3.37 -9.39 -9.26
CA GLN A 166 -3.79 -8.04 -8.91
C GLN A 166 -3.25 -7.73 -7.52
N ILE A 167 -2.64 -6.56 -7.35
CA ILE A 167 -1.85 -6.22 -6.16
C ILE A 167 -2.41 -4.96 -5.50
N VAL A 168 -2.45 -4.96 -4.15
CA VAL A 168 -2.75 -3.77 -3.33
C VAL A 168 -1.50 -3.27 -2.63
N MET A 169 -1.24 -1.96 -2.71
CA MET A 169 -0.32 -1.22 -1.80
C MET A 169 -1.09 -0.22 -0.96
#